data_AF-A0A0B7F6X0-F1
#
_entry.id   AF-A0A0B7F6X0-F1
#
_cell.length_a   1.000
_cell.length_b   1.000
_cell.length_c   1.000
_cell.angle_alpha   90.00
_cell.angle_beta   90.00
_cell.angle_gamma   90.00
#
_symmetry.space_group_name_H-M   'P 1'
#
loop_
_entity.id
_entity.type
_entity.pdbx_description
1 polymer ?
#
loop_
_entity_poly.entity_id
_entity_poly.type
_entity_poly.pdbx_seq_one_letter_code
_entity_poly.pdbx_strand_id
1 'polypeptide(L)'
;MQPSQQVPRLTFSVFTSVSDTSFYSAEHGERLDCWAFHHVTFYALPLQSYGQLNIWLMIVAQFNVTNGAWRYLWFDPVMDDHGRVTGIRIEPTDGAPPSGAVADFKMEENIFETQGEDGARPRRVHYFHYELIAHLRDGFTQAILLPHTTGNEPQFYLNYMYFLVRSGVIKEVDEIRLHEVLRTQWVHYNVTLAQSGRTGQ
;
A
#
# COMPACT_ATOMS: atom_id res chain seq x y z
N MET A 1 -44.20 -12.24 -9.35
CA MET A 1 -42.91 -12.42 -8.65
C MET A 1 -41.82 -12.02 -9.63
N GLN A 2 -41.16 -10.88 -9.41
CA GLN A 2 -39.96 -10.54 -10.18
C GLN A 2 -38.83 -11.47 -9.71
N PRO A 3 -38.01 -12.01 -10.62
CA PRO A 3 -36.82 -12.75 -10.21
C PRO A 3 -35.95 -11.80 -9.40
N SER A 4 -35.58 -12.22 -8.19
CA SER A 4 -34.55 -11.56 -7.41
C SER A 4 -33.30 -11.49 -8.28
N GLN A 5 -32.94 -10.28 -8.72
CA GLN A 5 -31.62 -10.04 -9.28
C GLN A 5 -30.63 -10.40 -8.18
N GLN A 6 -30.07 -11.60 -8.26
CA GLN A 6 -28.90 -11.98 -7.48
C GLN A 6 -27.80 -11.02 -7.91
N VAL A 7 -27.56 -9.99 -7.09
CA VAL A 7 -26.38 -9.15 -7.23
C VAL A 7 -25.19 -10.11 -7.18
N PRO A 8 -24.38 -10.21 -8.25
CA PRO A 8 -23.22 -11.08 -8.25
C PRO A 8 -22.38 -10.75 -7.03
N ARG A 9 -21.99 -11.77 -6.25
CA ARG A 9 -20.96 -11.58 -5.22
C ARG A 9 -19.71 -11.07 -5.92
N LEU A 10 -19.43 -9.78 -5.76
CA LEU A 10 -18.17 -9.20 -6.20
C LEU A 10 -17.06 -9.94 -5.46
N THR A 11 -16.26 -10.69 -6.22
CA THR A 11 -15.08 -11.36 -5.68
C THR A 11 -13.93 -10.40 -5.90
N PHE A 12 -13.37 -9.87 -4.81
CA PHE A 12 -12.23 -8.96 -4.89
C PHE A 12 -11.05 -9.69 -5.53
N SER A 13 -10.52 -9.11 -6.61
CA SER A 13 -9.49 -9.75 -7.43
C SER A 13 -8.15 -9.05 -7.27
N VAL A 14 -7.05 -9.82 -7.18
CA VAL A 14 -5.69 -9.28 -7.22
C VAL A 14 -5.13 -9.58 -8.61
N PHE A 15 -4.97 -8.55 -9.43
CA PHE A 15 -4.35 -8.64 -10.75
C PHE A 15 -2.88 -8.28 -10.62
N THR A 16 -1.97 -9.18 -10.97
CA THR A 16 -0.54 -8.92 -10.83
C THR A 16 0.24 -9.41 -12.04
N SER A 17 1.15 -8.57 -12.52
CA SER A 17 2.19 -8.95 -13.50
C SER A 17 3.54 -9.22 -12.83
N VAL A 18 3.63 -8.96 -11.52
CA VAL A 18 4.79 -9.33 -10.70
C VAL A 18 4.84 -10.85 -10.66
N SER A 19 5.97 -11.42 -11.08
CA SER A 19 6.21 -12.86 -10.95
C SER A 19 5.93 -13.28 -9.51
N ASP A 20 5.02 -14.23 -9.34
CA ASP A 20 4.66 -14.74 -8.03
C ASP A 20 5.89 -15.45 -7.44
N THR A 21 6.66 -14.74 -6.62
CA THR A 21 7.83 -15.31 -5.94
C THR A 21 7.42 -16.09 -4.70
N SER A 22 6.11 -16.23 -4.44
CA SER A 22 5.58 -17.01 -3.31
C SER A 22 5.51 -18.51 -3.64
N PHE A 23 6.67 -19.12 -3.88
CA PHE A 23 6.75 -20.59 -3.91
C PHE A 23 6.84 -21.11 -2.48
N TYR A 24 5.75 -21.74 -2.00
CA TYR A 24 5.85 -22.71 -0.92
C TYR A 24 6.10 -24.07 -1.56
N SER A 25 7.35 -24.56 -1.52
CA SER A 25 7.62 -25.97 -1.82
C SER A 25 7.34 -26.78 -0.56
N ALA A 26 6.20 -27.47 -0.53
CA ALA A 26 5.88 -28.44 0.52
C ALA A 26 6.91 -29.57 0.59
N GLU A 27 7.62 -29.84 -0.51
CA GLU A 27 8.63 -30.90 -0.59
C GLU A 27 9.99 -30.49 -0.01
N HIS A 28 10.29 -29.19 0.13
CA HIS A 28 11.61 -28.72 0.58
C HIS A 28 11.55 -27.88 1.86
N GLY A 29 10.36 -27.49 2.33
CA GLY A 29 10.20 -26.74 3.57
C GLY A 29 10.82 -25.33 3.54
N GLU A 30 11.19 -24.83 2.36
CA GLU A 30 11.82 -23.52 2.18
C GLU A 30 10.77 -22.46 1.80
N ARG A 31 10.71 -21.36 2.56
CA ARG A 31 10.01 -20.13 2.17
C ARG A 31 10.91 -19.34 1.23
N LEU A 32 10.56 -19.26 -0.05
CA LEU A 32 11.38 -18.59 -1.08
C LEU A 32 10.98 -17.13 -1.36
N ASP A 33 9.95 -16.60 -0.69
CA ASP A 33 9.70 -15.16 -0.78
C ASP A 33 10.75 -14.40 0.04
N CYS A 34 11.66 -13.75 -0.69
CA CYS A 34 12.72 -12.94 -0.10
C CYS A 34 12.38 -11.45 -0.08
N TRP A 35 11.21 -11.04 -0.58
CA TRP A 35 10.88 -9.62 -0.75
C TRP A 35 10.11 -9.08 0.45
N ALA A 36 10.83 -8.39 1.34
CA ALA A 36 10.25 -7.73 2.49
C ALA A 36 9.70 -6.34 2.12
N PHE A 37 8.51 -6.02 2.61
CA PHE A 37 7.97 -4.67 2.62
C PHE A 37 8.91 -3.72 3.36
N HIS A 38 9.10 -2.51 2.84
CA HIS A 38 9.95 -1.51 3.47
C HIS A 38 9.25 -0.16 3.68
N HIS A 39 8.56 0.35 2.67
CA HIS A 39 7.79 1.57 2.79
C HIS A 39 6.72 1.66 1.70
N VAL A 40 5.77 2.57 1.92
CA VAL A 40 4.79 2.99 0.93
C VAL A 40 4.92 4.50 0.73
N THR A 41 4.85 4.94 -0.52
CA THR A 41 4.85 6.36 -0.90
C THR A 41 3.61 6.65 -1.73
N PHE A 42 2.90 7.71 -1.35
CA PHE A 42 1.80 8.28 -2.13
C PHE A 42 2.32 9.46 -2.93
N TYR A 43 2.01 9.52 -4.21
CA TYR A 43 2.31 10.67 -5.07
C TYR A 43 1.01 11.34 -5.50
N ALA A 44 0.89 12.64 -5.27
CA ALA A 44 -0.20 13.44 -5.78
C ALA A 44 0.10 13.86 -7.22
N LEU A 45 -0.80 13.55 -8.15
CA LEU A 45 -0.78 14.09 -9.51
C LEU A 45 -1.39 15.49 -9.54
N PRO A 46 -1.08 16.34 -10.54
CA PRO A 46 -1.64 17.68 -10.64
C PRO A 46 -3.17 17.67 -10.67
N LEU A 47 -3.79 18.71 -10.10
CA LEU A 47 -5.24 18.91 -10.21
C LEU A 47 -5.64 18.97 -11.69
N GLN A 48 -6.59 18.12 -12.06
CA GLN A 48 -7.23 18.22 -13.37
C GLN A 48 -8.21 19.40 -13.36
N SER A 49 -8.47 20.01 -14.52
CA SER A 49 -9.19 21.29 -14.66
C SER A 49 -10.59 21.35 -14.03
N TYR A 50 -11.18 20.19 -13.69
CA TYR A 50 -12.49 20.07 -13.05
C TYR A 50 -12.45 19.25 -11.74
N GLY A 51 -11.27 18.86 -11.28
CA GLY A 51 -11.08 18.08 -10.06
C GLY A 51 -11.02 18.97 -8.83
N GLN A 52 -11.71 18.56 -7.76
CA GLN A 52 -11.61 19.22 -6.45
C GLN A 52 -10.47 18.66 -5.60
N LEU A 53 -9.87 17.53 -5.98
CA LEU A 53 -8.78 16.88 -5.26
C LEU A 53 -7.78 16.26 -6.25
N ASN A 54 -6.55 16.08 -5.80
CA ASN A 54 -5.51 15.38 -6.56
C ASN A 54 -5.86 13.90 -6.71
N ILE A 55 -5.46 13.33 -7.84
CA ILE A 55 -5.38 11.87 -7.99
C ILE A 55 -4.12 11.42 -7.26
N TRP A 56 -4.24 10.36 -6.47
CA TRP A 56 -3.12 9.80 -5.71
C TRP A 56 -2.70 8.46 -6.32
N LEU A 57 -1.39 8.26 -6.42
CA LEU A 57 -0.78 7.01 -6.84
C LEU A 57 -0.03 6.40 -5.66
N MET A 58 -0.17 5.10 -5.45
CA MET A 58 0.48 4.39 -4.35
C MET A 58 1.60 3.48 -4.87
N ILE A 59 2.82 3.70 -4.37
CA ILE A 59 3.99 2.88 -4.69
C ILE A 59 4.48 2.19 -3.42
N VAL A 60 4.61 0.87 -3.47
CA VAL A 60 5.17 0.03 -2.40
C VAL A 60 6.60 -0.34 -2.75
N ALA A 61 7.54 -0.02 -1.86
CA ALA A 61 8.93 -0.44 -1.99
C ALA A 61 9.19 -1.72 -1.20
N GLN A 62 9.92 -2.65 -1.81
CA GLN A 62 10.33 -3.90 -1.20
C GLN A 62 11.82 -4.15 -1.37
N PHE A 63 12.43 -4.76 -0.37
CA PHE A 63 13.84 -5.10 -0.33
C PHE A 63 14.01 -6.62 -0.28
N ASN A 64 14.91 -7.15 -1.10
CA ASN A 64 15.24 -8.56 -1.12
C ASN A 64 16.24 -8.88 0.01
N VAL A 65 15.80 -9.65 1.00
CA VAL A 65 16.61 -9.94 2.19
C VAL A 65 17.80 -10.87 1.93
N THR A 66 17.86 -11.55 0.78
CA THR A 66 18.95 -12.49 0.46
C THR A 66 20.04 -11.85 -0.38
N ASN A 67 19.69 -11.04 -1.39
CA ASN A 67 20.65 -10.45 -2.33
C ASN A 67 20.75 -8.92 -2.26
N GLY A 68 19.93 -8.27 -1.44
CA GLY A 68 19.94 -6.82 -1.24
C GLY A 68 19.34 -5.99 -2.38
N ALA A 69 18.67 -6.61 -3.35
CA ALA A 69 18.02 -5.90 -4.46
C ALA A 69 16.77 -5.13 -3.99
N TRP A 70 16.46 -4.04 -4.67
CA TRP A 70 15.22 -3.27 -4.47
C TRP A 70 14.24 -3.54 -5.61
N ARG A 71 12.95 -3.54 -5.29
CA ARG A 71 11.87 -3.46 -6.27
C ARG A 71 10.79 -2.50 -5.79
N TYR A 72 10.09 -1.91 -6.74
CA TYR A 72 9.00 -0.98 -6.49
C TYR A 72 7.77 -1.47 -7.24
N LEU A 73 6.62 -1.39 -6.58
CA LEU A 73 5.36 -1.92 -7.07
C LEU A 73 4.31 -0.81 -7.05
N TRP A 74 3.66 -0.59 -8.18
CA TRP A 74 2.49 0.26 -8.28
C TRP A 74 1.25 -0.51 -7.85
N PHE A 75 0.44 0.06 -6.97
CA PHE A 75 -0.79 -0.52 -6.45
C PHE A 75 -1.98 0.40 -6.78
N ASP A 76 -2.90 -0.09 -7.60
CA ASP A 76 -4.08 0.66 -8.06
C ASP A 76 -5.39 -0.08 -7.78
N PRO A 77 -6.45 0.59 -7.31
CA PRO A 77 -7.77 -0.01 -7.29
C PRO A 77 -8.27 -0.28 -8.72
N VAL A 78 -8.90 -1.42 -8.93
CA VAL A 78 -9.61 -1.76 -10.17
C VAL A 78 -11.10 -1.52 -9.96
N MET A 79 -11.71 -0.70 -10.80
CA MET A 79 -13.13 -0.36 -10.71
C MET A 79 -13.96 -1.05 -11.80
N ASP A 80 -15.21 -1.38 -11.48
CA ASP A 80 -16.20 -1.77 -12.49
C ASP A 80 -16.87 -0.56 -13.15
N ASP A 81 -17.75 -0.80 -14.12
CA ASP A 81 -18.53 0.23 -14.83
C ASP A 81 -19.46 1.04 -13.91
N HIS A 82 -19.66 0.60 -12.67
CA HIS A 82 -20.44 1.30 -11.64
C HIS A 82 -19.55 2.06 -10.65
N GLY A 83 -18.24 2.12 -10.91
CA GLY A 83 -17.25 2.78 -10.06
C GLY A 83 -16.97 2.05 -8.75
N ARG A 84 -17.38 0.79 -8.60
CA ARG A 84 -17.11 -0.01 -7.39
C ARG A 84 -15.73 -0.62 -7.50
N VAL A 85 -14.96 -0.58 -6.41
CA VAL A 85 -13.68 -1.29 -6.35
C VAL A 85 -13.94 -2.80 -6.38
N THR A 86 -13.43 -3.47 -7.39
CA THR A 86 -13.54 -4.92 -7.63
C THR A 86 -12.23 -5.64 -7.45
N GLY A 87 -11.13 -4.92 -7.26
CA GLY A 87 -9.83 -5.51 -7.10
C GLY A 87 -8.72 -4.50 -6.90
N ILE A 88 -7.50 -5.01 -6.90
CA ILE A 88 -6.28 -4.24 -6.94
C ILE A 88 -5.38 -4.77 -8.05
N ARG A 89 -4.78 -3.85 -8.79
CA ARG A 89 -3.76 -4.12 -9.80
C ARG A 89 -2.39 -3.80 -9.20
N ILE A 90 -1.47 -4.75 -9.35
CA ILE A 90 -0.11 -4.69 -8.85
C ILE A 90 0.86 -4.86 -10.02
N GLU A 91 1.67 -3.85 -10.29
CA GLU A 91 2.60 -3.85 -11.41
C GLU A 91 4.00 -3.38 -10.98
N PRO A 92 5.08 -3.88 -11.59
CA PRO A 92 6.42 -3.36 -11.32
C PRO A 92 6.57 -1.93 -11.82
N THR A 93 7.35 -1.12 -11.10
CA THR A 93 7.72 0.24 -11.48
C THR A 93 9.19 0.52 -11.14
N ASP A 94 9.75 1.60 -11.68
CA ASP A 94 11.13 2.02 -11.42
C ASP A 94 11.30 2.73 -10.06
N GLY A 95 10.19 3.03 -9.38
CA GLY A 95 10.17 3.69 -8.08
C GLY A 95 10.39 5.20 -8.15
N ALA A 96 10.61 5.76 -9.34
CA ALA A 96 10.71 7.18 -9.53
C ALA A 96 9.34 7.84 -9.28
N PRO A 97 9.31 9.09 -8.78
CA PRO A 97 8.09 9.87 -8.76
C PRO A 97 7.48 9.92 -10.17
N PRO A 98 6.17 9.66 -10.31
CA PRO A 98 5.47 9.83 -11.59
C PRO A 98 5.72 11.22 -12.17
N SER A 99 5.90 11.29 -13.49
CA SER A 99 6.15 12.57 -14.17
C SER A 99 5.06 13.58 -13.83
N GLY A 100 5.45 14.73 -13.26
CA GLY A 100 4.52 15.78 -12.86
C GLY A 100 3.89 15.61 -11.48
N ALA A 101 4.34 14.65 -10.65
CA ALA A 101 3.93 14.59 -9.25
C ALA A 101 4.19 15.93 -8.54
N VAL A 102 3.20 16.40 -7.79
CA VAL A 102 3.22 17.72 -7.13
C VAL A 102 3.45 17.65 -5.62
N ALA A 103 3.24 16.48 -5.03
CA ALA A 103 3.52 16.19 -3.63
C ALA A 103 3.76 14.70 -3.44
N ASP A 104 4.49 14.35 -2.38
CA ASP A 104 4.67 12.98 -1.94
C ASP A 104 4.44 12.82 -0.42
N PHE A 105 3.98 11.63 -0.03
CA PHE A 105 3.83 11.26 1.37
C PHE A 105 4.32 9.84 1.59
N LYS A 106 5.43 9.70 2.32
CA LYS A 106 6.10 8.43 2.58
C LYS A 106 5.83 7.94 4.00
N MET A 107 5.45 6.67 4.12
CA MET A 107 5.27 5.96 5.39
C MET A 107 6.20 4.75 5.42
N GLU A 108 7.01 4.65 6.47
CA GLU A 108 7.99 3.58 6.63
C GLU A 108 7.44 2.41 7.43
N GLU A 109 7.98 1.22 7.17
CA GLU A 109 7.69 0.02 7.96
C GLU A 109 8.00 0.23 9.45
N ASN A 110 7.30 -0.52 10.27
CA ASN A 110 7.63 -0.68 11.68
C ASN A 110 8.62 -1.83 11.85
N ILE A 111 9.80 -1.54 12.37
CA ILE A 111 10.86 -2.54 12.55
C ILE A 111 10.63 -3.22 13.91
N PHE A 112 10.19 -4.47 13.88
CA PHE A 112 10.12 -5.30 15.09
C PHE A 112 11.44 -6.01 15.32
N GLU A 113 11.98 -5.86 16.52
CA GLU A 113 13.15 -6.59 16.98
C GLU A 113 12.72 -7.62 18.04
N THR A 114 12.82 -8.91 17.71
CA THR A 114 12.63 -9.97 18.72
C THR A 114 13.95 -10.26 19.40
N GLN A 115 13.98 -10.33 20.73
CA GLN A 115 15.10 -10.90 21.47
C GLN A 115 15.14 -12.40 21.23
N GLY A 116 16.27 -12.95 20.80
CA GLY A 116 16.45 -14.40 20.74
C GLY A 116 16.39 -15.00 22.14
N GLU A 117 15.85 -16.23 22.25
CA GLU A 117 15.73 -16.97 23.52
C GLU A 117 17.09 -17.13 24.26
N ASP A 118 18.21 -17.01 23.54
CA ASP A 118 19.57 -17.20 24.06
C ASP A 118 20.33 -15.90 24.36
N GLY A 119 19.65 -14.75 24.45
CA GLY A 119 20.34 -13.45 24.62
C GLY A 119 21.16 -13.01 23.39
N ALA A 120 20.95 -13.67 22.25
CA ALA A 120 21.58 -13.34 20.98
C ALA A 120 20.79 -12.23 20.28
N ARG A 121 21.55 -11.28 19.73
CA ARG A 121 21.21 -10.07 18.96
C ARG A 121 19.76 -9.98 18.45
N PRO A 122 19.10 -8.82 18.60
CA PRO A 122 17.74 -8.62 18.09
C PRO A 122 17.64 -9.05 16.62
N ARG A 123 16.64 -9.88 16.32
CA ARG A 123 16.31 -10.28 14.95
C ARG A 123 15.16 -9.43 14.43
N ARG A 124 15.35 -8.87 13.24
CA ARG A 124 14.31 -8.14 12.54
C ARG A 124 13.26 -9.10 12.01
N VAL A 125 12.01 -8.89 12.38
CA VAL A 125 10.88 -9.61 11.78
C VAL A 125 10.46 -8.83 10.53
N HIS A 126 10.51 -9.50 9.38
CA HIS A 126 10.14 -8.92 8.10
C HIS A 126 8.70 -9.24 7.76
N TYR A 127 7.98 -8.25 7.22
CA TYR A 127 6.67 -8.46 6.58
C TYR A 127 6.88 -8.68 5.09
N PHE A 128 6.58 -9.87 4.58
CA PHE A 128 6.92 -10.29 3.23
C PHE A 128 5.79 -10.05 2.22
N HIS A 129 6.13 -10.04 0.93
CA HIS A 129 5.17 -9.85 -0.15
C HIS A 129 4.03 -10.88 -0.12
N TYR A 130 4.31 -12.15 0.15
CA TYR A 130 3.28 -13.18 0.25
C TYR A 130 2.26 -12.89 1.36
N GLU A 131 2.69 -12.29 2.47
CA GLU A 131 1.80 -11.91 3.59
C GLU A 131 0.88 -10.79 3.16
N LEU A 132 1.43 -9.78 2.46
CA LEU A 132 0.64 -8.72 1.87
C LEU A 132 -0.42 -9.25 0.90
N ILE A 133 -0.04 -10.14 -0.02
CA ILE A 133 -0.98 -10.74 -0.97
C ILE A 133 -2.04 -11.59 -0.27
N ALA A 134 -1.65 -12.38 0.75
CA ALA A 134 -2.57 -13.18 1.54
C ALA A 134 -3.61 -12.30 2.25
N HIS A 135 -3.19 -11.18 2.85
CA HIS A 135 -4.10 -10.23 3.48
C HIS A 135 -5.03 -9.55 2.49
N LEU A 136 -4.56 -9.12 1.32
CA LEU A 136 -5.42 -8.54 0.29
C LEU A 136 -6.49 -9.53 -0.21
N ARG A 137 -6.21 -10.84 -0.14
CA ARG A 137 -7.15 -11.92 -0.49
C ARG A 137 -8.04 -12.36 0.65
N ASP A 138 -7.76 -11.94 1.88
CA ASP A 138 -8.54 -12.30 3.06
C ASP A 138 -9.87 -11.54 3.10
N GLY A 139 -10.97 -12.25 3.34
CA GLY A 139 -12.33 -11.70 3.30
C GLY A 139 -12.59 -10.67 4.39
N PHE A 140 -11.96 -10.79 5.55
CA PHE A 140 -12.08 -9.80 6.62
C PHE A 140 -11.36 -8.50 6.25
N THR A 141 -10.15 -8.61 5.71
CA THR A 141 -9.39 -7.47 5.19
C THR A 141 -10.15 -6.78 4.05
N GLN A 142 -10.71 -7.53 3.10
CA GLN A 142 -11.55 -6.98 2.04
C GLN A 142 -12.78 -6.24 2.58
N ALA A 143 -13.39 -6.75 3.64
CA ALA A 143 -14.49 -6.07 4.32
C ALA A 143 -14.07 -4.76 5.00
N ILE A 144 -12.77 -4.52 5.24
CA ILE A 144 -12.22 -3.25 5.70
C ILE A 144 -11.85 -2.34 4.52
N LEU A 145 -11.28 -2.89 3.45
CA LEU A 145 -10.80 -2.11 2.30
C LEU A 145 -11.92 -1.59 1.41
N LEU A 146 -12.98 -2.37 1.20
CA LEU A 146 -14.02 -2.10 0.21
C LEU A 146 -15.20 -1.21 0.63
N PRO A 147 -15.60 -1.08 1.91
CA PRO A 147 -16.73 -0.24 2.28
C PRO A 147 -16.56 1.21 1.80
N HIS A 148 -17.63 1.78 1.24
CA HIS A 148 -17.70 3.19 0.83
C HIS A 148 -16.70 3.63 -0.25
N THR A 149 -16.16 2.69 -1.04
CA THR A 149 -15.19 2.99 -2.10
C THR A 149 -15.81 3.25 -3.48
N THR A 150 -17.13 3.14 -3.64
CA THR A 150 -17.81 3.42 -4.91
C THR A 150 -17.59 4.88 -5.33
N GLY A 151 -16.88 5.09 -6.44
CA GLY A 151 -16.54 6.42 -6.97
C GLY A 151 -15.53 7.21 -6.13
N ASN A 152 -14.78 6.57 -5.24
CA ASN A 152 -13.86 7.24 -4.32
C ASN A 152 -12.54 6.46 -4.13
N GLU A 153 -11.63 6.57 -5.10
CA GLU A 153 -10.27 6.01 -5.02
C GLU A 153 -9.51 6.44 -3.75
N PRO A 154 -9.54 7.73 -3.32
CA PRO A 154 -8.88 8.14 -2.07
C PRO A 154 -9.32 7.35 -0.84
N GLN A 155 -10.60 6.95 -0.76
CA GLN A 155 -11.09 6.17 0.37
C GLN A 155 -10.49 4.76 0.40
N PHE A 156 -10.23 4.16 -0.77
CA PHE A 156 -9.52 2.88 -0.84
C PHE A 156 -8.10 2.99 -0.28
N TYR A 157 -7.35 4.02 -0.67
CA TYR A 157 -6.00 4.25 -0.16
C TYR A 157 -5.97 4.50 1.35
N LEU A 158 -6.92 5.29 1.86
CA LEU A 158 -7.10 5.49 3.30
C LEU A 158 -7.33 4.16 4.01
N ASN A 159 -8.32 3.38 3.58
CA ASN A 159 -8.64 2.08 4.18
C ASN A 159 -7.44 1.13 4.16
N TYR A 160 -6.67 1.13 3.07
CA TYR A 160 -5.47 0.31 2.95
C TYR A 160 -4.35 0.75 3.91
N MET A 161 -4.17 2.06 4.12
CA MET A 161 -3.25 2.55 5.16
C MET A 161 -3.69 2.21 6.56
N TYR A 162 -4.97 2.36 6.86
CA TYR A 162 -5.51 1.89 8.14
C TYR A 162 -5.21 0.42 8.37
N PHE A 163 -5.39 -0.41 7.34
CA PHE A 163 -5.06 -1.82 7.42
C PHE A 163 -3.57 -2.05 7.74
N LEU A 164 -2.64 -1.39 7.04
CA LEU A 164 -1.20 -1.55 7.29
C LEU A 164 -0.78 -1.03 8.68
N VAL A 165 -1.37 0.08 9.16
CA VAL A 165 -1.10 0.60 10.51
C VAL A 165 -1.63 -0.37 11.57
N ARG A 166 -2.88 -0.86 11.41
CA ARG A 166 -3.55 -1.71 12.41
C ARG A 166 -2.94 -3.11 12.49
N SER A 167 -2.36 -3.59 11.39
CA SER A 167 -1.55 -4.81 11.36
C SER A 167 -0.13 -4.60 11.90
N GLY A 168 0.24 -3.36 12.23
CA GLY A 168 1.55 -3.00 12.75
C GLY A 168 2.67 -3.04 11.70
N VAL A 169 2.35 -3.18 10.42
CA VAL A 169 3.33 -3.30 9.32
C VAL A 169 4.04 -1.97 9.06
N ILE A 170 3.31 -0.86 9.11
CA ILE A 170 3.87 0.50 9.06
C ILE A 170 3.76 1.16 10.41
N LYS A 171 4.66 2.11 10.69
CA LYS A 171 4.62 2.90 11.92
C LYS A 171 3.26 3.60 12.03
N GLU A 172 2.77 3.72 13.26
CA GLU A 172 1.60 4.55 13.51
C GLU A 172 1.92 5.97 13.07
N VAL A 173 1.15 6.43 12.09
CA VAL A 173 1.13 7.82 11.66
C VAL A 173 -0.14 8.39 12.25
N ASP A 174 -0.06 9.64 12.70
CA ASP A 174 -1.25 10.38 13.11
C ASP A 174 -2.31 10.27 12.00
N GLU A 175 -3.38 9.54 12.30
CA GLU A 175 -4.50 9.27 11.41
C GLU A 175 -5.06 10.57 10.81
N ILE A 176 -5.11 11.62 11.63
CA ILE A 176 -5.56 12.95 11.25
C ILE A 176 -4.66 13.50 10.15
N ARG A 177 -3.34 13.32 10.29
CA ARG A 177 -2.35 13.80 9.32
C ARG A 177 -2.47 13.10 7.97
N LEU A 178 -2.72 11.78 7.94
CA LEU A 178 -2.93 11.06 6.68
C LEU A 178 -4.21 11.55 5.98
N HIS A 179 -5.29 11.71 6.75
CA HIS A 179 -6.55 12.24 6.24
C HIS A 179 -6.42 13.64 5.66
N GLU A 180 -5.69 14.52 6.35
CA GLU A 180 -5.42 15.89 5.91
C GLU A 180 -4.60 15.91 4.63
N VAL A 181 -3.52 15.12 4.54
CA VAL A 181 -2.66 15.06 3.35
C VAL A 181 -3.48 14.67 2.12
N LEU A 182 -4.26 13.59 2.21
CA LEU A 182 -5.03 13.07 1.07
C LEU A 182 -6.20 13.97 0.65
N ARG A 183 -6.70 14.82 1.55
CA ARG A 183 -7.80 15.79 1.30
C ARG A 183 -7.33 17.21 1.01
N THR A 184 -6.03 17.48 1.14
CA THR A 184 -5.46 18.77 0.78
C THR A 184 -5.33 18.89 -0.74
N GLN A 185 -5.72 20.05 -1.28
CA GLN A 185 -5.47 20.38 -2.69
C GLN A 185 -4.00 20.77 -2.86
N TRP A 186 -3.24 19.94 -3.55
CA TRP A 186 -1.86 20.19 -3.93
C TRP A 186 -1.84 20.78 -5.34
N VAL A 187 -1.64 22.08 -5.44
CA VAL A 187 -1.33 22.76 -6.70
C VAL A 187 0.18 22.74 -6.91
N HIS A 188 0.63 22.67 -8.17
CA HIS A 188 2.06 22.79 -8.53
C HIS A 188 2.68 24.00 -7.80
N TYR A 189 3.42 23.72 -6.73
CA TYR A 189 4.33 24.66 -6.10
C TYR A 189 5.55 23.87 -5.67
N ASN A 190 6.72 24.30 -6.12
CA ASN A 190 8.03 23.85 -5.66
C ASN A 190 8.14 24.03 -4.14
N VAL A 191 7.63 23.10 -3.34
CA VAL A 191 7.80 23.13 -1.88
C VAL A 191 8.41 21.82 -1.46
N THR A 192 9.74 21.83 -1.42
CA THR A 192 10.53 20.96 -0.55
C THR A 192 10.03 21.19 0.88
N LEU A 193 9.15 20.32 1.38
CA LEU A 193 8.87 20.25 2.81
C LEU A 193 10.10 19.66 3.49
N ALA A 194 11.10 20.53 3.72
CA ALA A 194 12.19 20.25 4.61
C ALA A 194 11.59 19.84 5.96
N GLN A 195 11.93 18.63 6.40
CA GLN A 195 11.69 18.18 7.76
C GLN A 195 12.17 19.29 8.70
N SER A 196 11.27 19.84 9.51
CA SER A 196 11.61 20.79 10.56
C SER A 196 12.46 20.07 11.62
N GLY A 197 13.75 20.05 11.36
CA GLY A 197 14.77 19.69 12.33
C GLY A 197 14.68 20.63 13.53
N ARG A 198 14.27 20.06 14.66
CA ARG A 198 14.63 20.58 15.97
C ARG A 198 16.16 20.68 16.05
N THR A 199 16.65 21.89 16.08
CA THR A 199 17.87 22.31 16.80
C THR A 199 17.55 23.73 17.26
N GLY A 200 17.28 24.01 18.53
CA GLY A 200 18.15 23.68 19.64
C GLY A 200 19.25 24.74 19.71
N GLN A 201 18.88 25.95 20.16
CA GLN A 201 19.70 26.87 20.96
C GLN A 201 18.80 27.96 21.53
#